data_AF-A0A2G5URR9-F1
#
_entry.id   AF-A0A2G5URR9-F1
#
_cell.length_a   1.000
_cell.length_b   1.000
_cell.length_c   1.000
_cell.angle_alpha   90.00
_cell.angle_beta   90.00
_cell.angle_gamma   90.00
#
_symmetry.space_group_name_H-M   'P 1'
#
loop_
_entity.id
_entity.type
_entity.pdbx_description
1 polymer ?
#
loop_
_entity_poly.entity_id
_entity_poly.type
_entity_poly.pdbx_seq_one_letter_code
_entity_poly.pdbx_strand_id
1 'polypeptide(L)'
;MISKLTSQWVWRVSPDWKRLIIKPVPIDQLFPGLPNPIDAAVSVGHHLWVFVGEKIYVIYGNRMAHAPLTLSEIGIDEKYIDLAYEWHYFNPPAIYIWKGSRYWKLDEKMDHRRVDERYPKAIDLNWARVPKGVHSAFTYEKEIHFTRGDQVFRMNSSRSVFDIADGYPQPLQSFFGFCPRNEKLVLNASYFPSFAFFTILILNFYL
;
A
#
# COMPACT_ATOMS: atom_id res chain seq x y z
N MET A 1 1.60 -4.77 -3.99
CA MET A 1 1.29 -4.13 -2.70
C MET A 1 2.62 -3.81 -2.03
N ILE A 2 2.80 -2.55 -1.62
CA ILE A 2 3.98 -2.10 -0.87
C ILE A 2 3.42 -1.71 0.50
N SER A 3 3.67 -2.50 1.54
CA SER A 3 3.21 -2.20 2.90
C SER A 3 4.18 -1.25 3.59
N LYS A 4 3.62 -0.31 4.36
CA LYS A 4 4.32 0.76 5.06
C LYS A 4 5.15 0.19 6.21
N LEU A 5 6.34 -0.29 5.88
CA LEU A 5 7.44 -0.58 6.79
C LEU A 5 8.67 0.04 6.15
N THR A 6 9.58 0.54 6.97
CA THR A 6 10.85 1.22 6.68
C THR A 6 11.84 0.42 5.78
N SER A 7 11.36 -0.61 5.08
CA SER A 7 12.13 -1.55 4.29
C SER A 7 11.97 -1.25 2.80
N GLN A 8 13.11 -0.91 2.20
CA GLN A 8 13.36 -0.44 0.85
C GLN A 8 13.02 -1.45 -0.26
N TRP A 9 12.22 -2.50 0.01
CA TRP A 9 12.13 -3.68 -0.83
C TRP A 9 10.73 -3.83 -1.43
N VAL A 10 10.69 -4.14 -2.72
CA VAL A 10 9.45 -4.43 -3.45
C VAL A 10 9.51 -5.84 -4.00
N TRP A 11 8.39 -6.53 -3.85
CA TRP A 11 8.11 -7.80 -4.51
C TRP A 11 7.16 -7.55 -5.68
N ARG A 12 7.37 -8.28 -6.78
CA ARG A 12 6.36 -8.35 -7.84
C ARG A 12 5.71 -9.72 -7.81
N VAL A 13 4.40 -9.73 -7.67
CA VAL A 13 3.57 -10.94 -7.68
C VAL A 13 2.68 -10.95 -8.91
N SER A 14 2.24 -12.13 -9.32
CA SER A 14 1.24 -12.26 -10.38
C SER A 14 -0.11 -11.64 -9.96
N PRO A 15 -0.98 -11.27 -10.92
CA PRO A 15 -2.28 -10.67 -10.61
C PRO A 15 -3.18 -11.54 -9.72
N ASP A 16 -3.01 -12.86 -9.77
CA ASP A 16 -3.71 -13.83 -8.91
C ASP A 16 -3.03 -14.07 -7.56
N TRP A 17 -1.86 -13.43 -7.32
CA TRP A 17 -1.03 -13.53 -6.12
C TRP A 17 -0.45 -14.92 -5.85
N LYS A 18 -0.56 -15.84 -6.81
CA LYS A 18 -0.08 -17.22 -6.65
C LYS A 18 1.39 -17.42 -7.00
N ARG A 19 1.99 -16.49 -7.75
CA ARG A 19 3.37 -16.60 -8.22
C ARG A 19 4.18 -15.36 -7.87
N LEU A 20 5.38 -15.60 -7.36
CA LEU A 20 6.40 -14.56 -7.26
C LEU A 20 7.02 -14.35 -8.64
N ILE A 21 6.90 -13.14 -9.18
CA ILE A 21 7.51 -12.74 -10.46
C ILE A 21 8.93 -12.22 -10.21
N ILE A 22 9.09 -11.35 -9.23
CA ILE A 22 10.39 -10.77 -8.85
C ILE A 22 10.56 -10.95 -7.35
N LYS A 23 11.67 -11.58 -6.96
CA LYS A 23 12.17 -11.64 -5.58
C LYS A 23 12.30 -10.23 -4.99
N PRO A 24 12.37 -10.05 -3.67
CA PRO A 24 12.54 -8.71 -3.11
C PRO A 24 13.75 -8.02 -3.74
N VAL A 25 13.52 -6.85 -4.34
CA VAL A 25 14.56 -5.95 -4.84
C VAL A 25 14.39 -4.56 -4.24
N PRO A 26 15.45 -3.76 -4.12
CA PRO A 26 15.33 -2.38 -3.70
C PRO A 26 14.38 -1.59 -4.63
N ILE A 27 13.57 -0.70 -4.06
CA ILE A 27 12.55 0.04 -4.82
C ILE A 27 13.17 0.97 -5.87
N ASP A 28 14.33 1.55 -5.56
CA ASP A 28 15.14 2.38 -6.44
C ASP A 28 15.77 1.58 -7.60
N GLN A 29 16.06 0.29 -7.39
CA GLN A 29 16.47 -0.61 -8.47
C GLN A 29 15.33 -0.82 -9.48
N LEU A 30 14.08 -0.91 -9.00
CA LEU A 30 12.92 -1.10 -9.87
C LEU A 30 12.48 0.22 -10.52
N PHE A 31 12.55 1.32 -9.76
CA PHE A 31 12.13 2.66 -10.16
C PHE A 31 13.24 3.68 -9.85
N PRO A 32 14.28 3.79 -10.71
CA PRO A 32 15.38 4.71 -10.49
C PRO A 32 14.91 6.16 -10.28
N GLY A 33 15.39 6.78 -9.21
CA GLY A 33 15.04 8.16 -8.84
C GLY A 33 13.73 8.32 -8.05
N LEU A 34 13.03 7.24 -7.71
CA LEU A 34 11.89 7.29 -6.79
C LEU A 34 12.40 7.48 -5.35
N PRO A 35 11.99 8.56 -4.63
CA PRO A 35 12.38 8.72 -3.24
C PRO A 35 11.64 7.74 -2.33
N ASN A 36 12.22 7.51 -1.15
CA ASN A 36 11.74 6.58 -0.14
C ASN A 36 11.86 7.23 1.25
N PRO A 37 10.98 6.95 2.24
CA PRO A 37 9.82 6.04 2.23
C PRO A 37 8.68 6.52 1.32
N ILE A 38 7.98 5.59 0.67
CA ILE A 38 6.71 5.91 -0.01
C ILE A 38 5.54 5.88 0.98
N ASP A 39 4.50 6.65 0.68
CA ASP A 39 3.30 6.74 1.51
C ASP A 39 2.21 5.76 1.07
N ALA A 40 1.91 5.74 -0.24
CA ALA A 40 1.04 4.75 -0.86
C ALA A 40 1.29 4.66 -2.37
N ALA A 41 0.64 3.70 -3.03
CA ALA A 41 0.65 3.59 -4.48
C ALA A 41 -0.67 3.03 -5.02
N VAL A 42 -1.07 3.45 -6.22
CA VAL A 42 -2.30 2.99 -6.88
C VAL A 42 -2.13 2.96 -8.40
N SER A 43 -2.77 2.00 -9.07
CA SER A 43 -2.83 1.95 -10.53
C SER A 43 -3.89 2.93 -11.04
N VAL A 44 -3.53 3.74 -12.02
CA VAL A 44 -4.38 4.79 -12.61
C VAL A 44 -4.33 4.63 -14.13
N GLY A 45 -5.18 3.75 -14.67
CA GLY A 45 -5.05 3.27 -16.05
C GLY A 45 -3.77 2.46 -16.23
N HIS A 46 -2.92 2.82 -17.19
CA HIS A 46 -1.64 2.15 -17.44
C HIS A 46 -0.46 2.70 -16.60
N HIS A 47 -0.73 3.65 -15.71
CA HIS A 47 0.28 4.29 -14.89
C HIS A 47 0.20 3.79 -13.45
N LEU A 48 1.35 3.69 -12.80
CA LEU A 48 1.43 3.55 -11.35
C LEU A 48 1.66 4.94 -10.75
N TRP A 49 0.74 5.40 -9.92
CA TRP A 49 0.92 6.62 -9.14
C TRP A 49 1.51 6.24 -7.78
N VAL A 50 2.65 6.81 -7.43
CA VAL A 50 3.33 6.61 -6.14
C VAL A 50 3.38 7.93 -5.39
N PHE A 51 2.84 7.94 -4.18
CA PHE A 51 2.78 9.11 -3.33
C PHE A 51 3.97 9.14 -2.38
N VAL A 52 4.67 10.27 -2.31
CA VAL A 52 5.81 10.50 -1.42
C VAL A 52 5.75 11.94 -0.91
N GLY A 53 5.32 12.12 0.33
CA GLY A 53 5.03 13.43 0.89
C GLY A 53 4.00 14.17 0.03
N GLU A 54 4.33 15.42 -0.32
CA GLU A 54 3.49 16.28 -1.16
C GLU A 54 3.55 15.92 -2.65
N LYS A 55 4.34 14.92 -3.06
CA LYS A 55 4.60 14.61 -4.46
C LYS A 55 3.94 13.31 -4.92
N ILE A 56 3.59 13.28 -6.20
CA ILE A 56 3.04 12.13 -6.91
C ILE A 56 3.98 11.81 -8.08
N TYR A 57 4.62 10.65 -7.99
CA TYR A 57 5.47 10.11 -9.04
C TYR A 57 4.64 9.22 -9.95
N VAL A 58 4.50 9.62 -11.22
CA VAL A 58 3.74 8.87 -12.23
C VAL A 58 4.71 7.98 -13.00
N ILE A 59 4.51 6.67 -12.91
CA ILE A 59 5.42 5.67 -13.47
C ILE A 59 4.70 4.91 -14.59
N TYR A 60 5.36 4.77 -15.73
CA TYR A 60 4.95 3.92 -16.84
C TYR A 60 5.99 2.81 -17.04
N GLY A 61 5.58 1.56 -16.84
CA GLY A 61 6.52 0.44 -16.76
C GLY A 61 7.47 0.62 -15.56
N ASN A 62 8.74 0.91 -15.85
CA ASN A 62 9.79 1.13 -14.84
C ASN A 62 10.42 2.53 -14.92
N ARG A 63 9.77 3.49 -15.60
CA ARG A 63 10.30 4.85 -15.80
C ARG A 63 9.31 5.90 -15.33
N MET A 64 9.85 7.00 -14.81
CA MET A 64 9.07 8.21 -14.55
C MET A 64 8.51 8.74 -15.88
N ALA A 65 7.20 8.97 -15.94
CA ALA A 65 6.54 9.46 -17.13
C ALA A 65 6.88 10.93 -17.41
N HIS A 66 6.92 11.74 -16.35
CA HIS A 66 7.23 13.17 -16.38
C HIS A 66 7.73 13.64 -14.99
N ALA A 67 7.96 14.94 -14.82
CA ALA A 67 8.27 15.52 -13.52
C ALA A 67 7.15 15.22 -12.49
N PRO A 68 7.46 15.00 -11.20
CA PRO A 68 6.44 14.66 -10.21
C PRO A 68 5.37 15.75 -10.12
N LEU A 69 4.11 15.33 -10.05
CA LEU A 69 3.02 16.22 -9.68
C LEU A 69 3.07 16.48 -8.17
N THR A 70 2.32 17.47 -7.73
CA THR A 70 2.07 17.78 -6.33
C THR A 70 0.62 17.41 -5.97
N LEU A 71 0.39 17.15 -4.69
CA LEU A 71 -0.96 16.93 -4.16
C LEU A 71 -1.87 18.13 -4.45
N SER A 72 -1.35 19.36 -4.35
CA SER A 72 -2.12 20.58 -4.59
C SER A 72 -2.55 20.74 -6.05
N GLU A 73 -1.74 20.31 -7.02
CA GLU A 73 -2.11 20.31 -8.45
C GLU A 73 -3.35 19.45 -8.71
N ILE A 74 -3.48 18.32 -8.02
CA ILE A 74 -4.68 17.48 -8.10
C ILE A 74 -5.80 17.93 -7.16
N GLY A 75 -5.62 18.99 -6.36
CA GLY A 75 -6.64 19.55 -5.48
C GLY A 75 -6.66 18.97 -4.05
N ILE A 76 -5.55 18.40 -3.59
CA ILE A 76 -5.38 17.92 -2.22
C ILE A 76 -4.38 18.81 -1.49
N ASP A 77 -4.84 19.53 -0.46
CA ASP A 77 -3.99 20.34 0.42
C ASP A 77 -3.59 19.55 1.67
N GLU A 78 -2.72 18.56 1.48
CA GLU A 78 -2.18 17.70 2.54
C GLU A 78 -0.67 17.52 2.34
N LYS A 79 0.04 17.18 3.42
CA LYS A 79 1.50 16.97 3.37
C LYS A 79 1.93 15.58 2.91
N TYR A 80 1.01 14.63 2.98
CA TYR A 80 1.14 13.24 2.56
C TYR A 80 -0.24 12.58 2.61
N ILE A 81 -0.35 11.35 2.12
CA ILE A 81 -1.59 10.57 2.16
C ILE A 81 -1.36 9.26 2.91
N ASP A 82 -2.43 8.66 3.43
CA ASP A 82 -2.30 7.44 4.23
C ASP A 82 -2.44 6.18 3.37
N LEU A 83 -3.36 6.18 2.40
CA LEU A 83 -3.57 5.08 1.45
C LEU A 83 -4.28 5.56 0.17
N ALA A 84 -4.16 4.79 -0.90
CA ALA A 84 -4.88 5.00 -2.16
C ALA A 84 -5.23 3.65 -2.79
N TYR A 85 -6.38 3.57 -3.47
CA TYR A 85 -6.85 2.33 -4.10
C TYR A 85 -7.85 2.60 -5.23
N GLU A 86 -7.99 1.62 -6.11
CA GLU A 86 -9.00 1.60 -7.18
C GLU A 86 -10.21 0.76 -6.74
N TRP A 87 -11.42 1.24 -6.91
CA TRP A 87 -12.63 0.53 -6.50
C TRP A 87 -13.54 0.22 -7.68
N HIS A 88 -13.78 -1.08 -7.87
CA HIS A 88 -14.53 -1.65 -8.99
C HIS A 88 -16.05 -1.74 -8.73
N TYR A 89 -16.57 -1.01 -7.74
CA TYR A 89 -18.01 -0.92 -7.51
C TYR A 89 -18.73 -0.14 -8.62
N PHE A 90 -18.06 0.85 -9.19
CA PHE A 90 -18.53 1.60 -10.35
C PHE A 90 -17.85 1.08 -11.62
N ASN A 91 -18.48 1.33 -12.76
CA ASN A 91 -17.90 1.10 -14.08
C ASN A 91 -17.94 2.42 -14.88
N PRO A 92 -16.78 3.04 -15.20
CA PRO A 92 -15.42 2.60 -14.90
C PRO A 92 -15.07 2.58 -13.38
N PRO A 93 -14.06 1.78 -12.96
CA PRO A 93 -13.58 1.74 -11.57
C PRO A 93 -13.03 3.09 -11.14
N ALA A 94 -13.35 3.51 -9.91
CA ALA A 94 -12.97 4.82 -9.39
C ALA A 94 -11.77 4.78 -8.44
N ILE A 95 -10.90 5.78 -8.50
CA ILE A 95 -9.74 5.90 -7.61
C ILE A 95 -10.07 6.75 -6.40
N TYR A 96 -9.67 6.27 -5.22
CA TYR A 96 -9.85 6.94 -3.94
C TYR A 96 -8.53 7.11 -3.21
N ILE A 97 -8.38 8.24 -2.52
CA ILE A 97 -7.19 8.63 -1.76
C ILE A 97 -7.64 9.04 -0.37
N TRP A 98 -6.98 8.54 0.68
CA TRP A 98 -7.36 8.80 2.07
C TRP A 98 -6.28 9.57 2.82
N LYS A 99 -6.72 10.46 3.71
CA LYS A 99 -5.88 11.11 4.70
C LYS A 99 -6.66 11.41 5.98
N GLY A 100 -6.19 10.89 7.11
CA GLY A 100 -6.82 11.05 8.41
C GLY A 100 -8.23 10.48 8.42
N SER A 101 -9.22 11.33 8.69
CA SER A 101 -10.65 10.99 8.66
C SER A 101 -11.34 11.33 7.33
N ARG A 102 -10.56 11.75 6.32
CA ARG A 102 -11.08 12.25 5.03
C ARG A 102 -10.63 11.40 3.87
N TYR A 103 -11.41 11.46 2.80
CA TYR A 103 -11.05 10.85 1.53
C TYR A 103 -11.46 11.72 0.34
N TRP A 104 -10.77 11.52 -0.76
CA TRP A 104 -10.99 12.14 -2.06
C TRP A 104 -11.29 11.07 -3.09
N LYS A 105 -12.01 11.45 -4.14
CA LYS A 105 -12.21 10.66 -5.34
C LYS A 105 -11.56 11.38 -6.52
N LEU A 106 -10.79 10.67 -7.32
CA LEU A 106 -10.25 11.21 -8.56
C LEU A 106 -11.37 11.37 -9.60
N ASP A 107 -11.44 12.52 -10.25
CA ASP A 107 -12.33 12.75 -11.38
C ASP A 107 -11.68 12.23 -12.66
N GLU A 108 -12.30 11.21 -13.24
CA GLU A 108 -11.84 10.55 -14.46
C GLU A 108 -12.24 11.30 -15.73
N LYS A 109 -13.16 12.27 -15.63
CA LYS A 109 -13.63 13.05 -16.77
C LYS A 109 -12.74 14.25 -17.08
N MET A 110 -11.86 14.64 -16.17
CA MET A 110 -10.96 15.77 -16.36
C MET A 110 -9.63 15.32 -16.98
N ASP A 111 -9.17 16.05 -17.99
CA ASP A 111 -7.93 15.76 -18.74
C ASP A 111 -6.68 15.61 -17.84
N HIS A 112 -6.68 16.26 -16.67
CA HIS A 112 -5.57 16.25 -15.72
C HIS A 112 -5.77 15.31 -14.53
N ARG A 113 -6.88 14.56 -14.47
CA ARG A 113 -7.25 13.68 -13.34
C ARG A 113 -7.09 14.38 -11.98
N ARG A 114 -7.86 15.46 -11.77
CA ARG A 114 -7.95 16.18 -10.48
C ARG A 114 -8.96 15.49 -9.57
N VAL A 115 -9.00 15.83 -8.29
CA VAL A 115 -10.05 15.37 -7.40
C VAL A 115 -11.39 16.02 -7.78
N ASP A 116 -12.46 15.26 -7.63
CA ASP A 116 -13.83 15.73 -7.81
C ASP A 116 -14.14 16.81 -6.75
N GLU A 117 -14.70 17.94 -7.18
CA GLU A 117 -14.95 19.13 -6.34
C GLU A 117 -15.87 18.88 -5.14
N ARG A 118 -16.63 17.78 -5.15
CA ARG A 118 -17.52 17.38 -4.05
C ARG A 118 -16.78 16.67 -2.90
N TYR A 119 -15.45 16.63 -2.96
CA TYR A 119 -14.55 16.03 -1.98
C TYR A 119 -13.63 17.09 -1.36
N PRO A 120 -13.09 16.88 -0.14
CA PRO A 120 -13.12 15.65 0.63
C PRO A 120 -14.46 15.32 1.28
N LYS A 121 -14.64 14.04 1.60
CA LYS A 121 -15.73 13.53 2.42
C LYS A 121 -15.18 12.80 3.63
N ALA A 122 -16.00 12.61 4.67
CA ALA A 122 -15.62 11.84 5.85
C ALA A 122 -15.61 10.33 5.51
N ILE A 123 -14.55 9.63 5.88
CA ILE A 123 -14.39 8.18 5.61
C ILE A 123 -15.59 7.39 6.16
N ASP A 124 -16.10 7.76 7.34
CA ASP A 124 -17.21 7.08 7.99
C ASP A 124 -18.53 7.13 7.18
N LEU A 125 -18.66 8.01 6.18
CA LEU A 125 -19.83 8.02 5.30
C LEU A 125 -19.96 6.73 4.49
N ASN A 126 -18.83 6.14 4.06
CA ASN A 126 -18.81 4.94 3.23
C ASN A 126 -18.12 3.75 3.92
N TRP A 127 -17.22 4.01 4.87
CA TRP A 127 -16.34 3.00 5.47
C TRP A 127 -16.40 2.97 7.00
N ALA A 128 -17.54 3.33 7.60
CA ALA A 128 -17.72 3.31 9.05
C ALA A 128 -17.41 1.96 9.72
N ARG A 129 -17.52 0.84 8.97
CA ARG A 129 -17.23 -0.50 9.47
C ARG A 129 -15.81 -1.00 9.20
N VAL A 130 -14.99 -0.20 8.50
CA VAL A 130 -13.57 -0.50 8.32
C VAL A 130 -12.84 -0.24 9.65
N PRO A 131 -12.03 -1.19 10.14
CA PRO A 131 -11.30 -1.00 11.39
C PRO A 131 -10.40 0.22 11.35
N LYS A 132 -10.37 0.98 12.45
CA LYS A 132 -9.42 2.07 12.63
C LYS A 132 -7.98 1.57 12.58
N GLY A 133 -7.08 2.42 12.08
CA GLY A 133 -5.64 2.16 12.02
C GLY A 133 -5.19 1.32 10.82
N VAL A 134 -6.04 1.14 9.80
CA VAL A 134 -5.59 0.59 8.51
C VAL A 134 -4.56 1.53 7.88
N HIS A 135 -3.53 0.97 7.26
CA HIS A 135 -2.35 1.72 6.79
C HIS A 135 -2.04 1.51 5.31
N SER A 136 -2.73 0.59 4.64
CA SER A 136 -2.69 0.47 3.18
C SER A 136 -3.97 -0.20 2.68
N ALA A 137 -4.24 -0.03 1.39
CA ALA A 137 -5.37 -0.64 0.71
C ALA A 137 -4.95 -1.11 -0.69
N PHE A 138 -5.64 -2.13 -1.20
CA PHE A 138 -5.41 -2.67 -2.54
C PHE A 138 -6.66 -3.36 -3.05
N THR A 139 -6.69 -3.58 -4.36
CA THR A 139 -7.80 -4.24 -5.03
C THR A 139 -7.39 -5.65 -5.41
N TYR A 140 -8.22 -6.63 -5.04
CA TYR A 140 -8.02 -8.03 -5.40
C TYR A 140 -9.39 -8.66 -5.68
N GLU A 141 -9.51 -9.41 -6.77
CA GLU A 141 -10.78 -9.99 -7.22
C GLU A 141 -11.94 -8.96 -7.27
N LYS A 142 -11.63 -7.74 -7.71
CA LYS A 142 -12.56 -6.58 -7.78
C LYS A 142 -13.08 -6.05 -6.44
N GLU A 143 -12.58 -6.54 -5.31
CA GLU A 143 -12.93 -6.05 -3.97
C GLU A 143 -11.77 -5.26 -3.34
N ILE A 144 -12.11 -4.28 -2.51
CA ILE A 144 -11.13 -3.53 -1.72
C ILE A 144 -10.70 -4.38 -0.54
N HIS A 145 -9.39 -4.40 -0.30
CA HIS A 145 -8.78 -5.05 0.84
C HIS A 145 -7.93 -4.01 1.58
N PHE A 146 -8.21 -3.81 2.87
CA PHE A 146 -7.42 -2.95 3.76
C PHE A 146 -6.44 -3.79 4.56
N THR A 147 -5.31 -3.21 4.96
CA THR A 147 -4.36 -3.89 5.84
C THR A 147 -4.11 -3.11 7.12
N ARG A 148 -3.93 -3.85 8.22
CA ARG A 148 -3.52 -3.34 9.52
C ARG A 148 -2.55 -4.33 10.14
N GLY A 149 -1.28 -3.95 10.26
CA GLY A 149 -0.22 -4.91 10.57
C GLY A 149 -0.16 -6.01 9.50
N ASP A 150 -0.18 -7.27 9.94
CA ASP A 150 -0.22 -8.46 9.10
C ASP A 150 -1.64 -8.95 8.81
N GLN A 151 -2.68 -8.18 9.15
CA GLN A 151 -4.06 -8.54 8.90
C GLN A 151 -4.59 -7.85 7.65
N VAL A 152 -5.34 -8.59 6.84
CA VAL A 152 -6.10 -8.10 5.69
C VAL A 152 -7.58 -8.14 6.03
N PHE A 153 -8.31 -7.08 5.66
CA PHE A 153 -9.76 -6.95 5.82
C PHE A 153 -10.37 -6.71 4.44
N ARG A 154 -11.15 -7.67 3.94
CA ARG A 154 -11.85 -7.54 2.65
C ARG A 154 -13.19 -6.86 2.84
N MET A 155 -13.48 -5.87 2.01
CA MET A 155 -14.80 -5.29 1.90
C MET A 155 -15.77 -6.23 1.18
N ASN A 156 -17.03 -6.19 1.61
CA ASN A 156 -18.14 -6.78 0.88
C ASN A 156 -18.91 -5.69 0.15
N SER A 157 -18.57 -5.46 -1.12
CA SER A 157 -19.25 -4.46 -1.95
C SER A 157 -20.64 -4.92 -2.45
N SER A 158 -21.06 -6.16 -2.17
CA SER A 158 -22.35 -6.72 -2.60
C SER A 158 -23.50 -6.41 -1.63
N ARG A 159 -23.19 -5.98 -0.40
CA ARG A 159 -24.19 -5.63 0.62
C ARG A 159 -24.54 -4.14 0.55
N SER A 160 -25.76 -3.79 0.92
CA SER A 160 -26.20 -2.38 1.01
C SER A 160 -25.45 -1.58 2.08
N VAL A 161 -24.85 -2.28 3.03
CA VAL A 161 -23.91 -1.74 4.01
C VAL A 161 -22.52 -2.25 3.65
N PHE A 162 -21.62 -1.33 3.32
CA PHE A 162 -20.22 -1.61 3.03
C PHE A 162 -19.48 -2.07 4.29
N ASP A 163 -19.60 -3.36 4.60
CA ASP A 163 -19.01 -4.02 5.75
C ASP A 163 -17.79 -4.86 5.38
N ILE A 164 -17.07 -5.34 6.38
CA ILE A 164 -16.07 -6.38 6.23
C ILE A 164 -16.77 -7.71 5.94
N ALA A 165 -16.24 -8.46 4.95
CA ALA A 165 -16.76 -9.75 4.56
C ALA A 165 -16.60 -10.80 5.68
N ASP A 166 -17.52 -11.75 5.74
CA ASP A 166 -17.45 -12.86 6.70
C ASP A 166 -16.15 -13.66 6.48
N GLY A 167 -15.51 -14.12 7.56
CA GLY A 167 -14.22 -14.82 7.50
C GLY A 167 -12.98 -13.92 7.39
N TYR A 168 -13.15 -12.61 7.58
CA TYR A 168 -12.06 -11.64 7.73
C TYR A 168 -12.00 -11.06 9.17
N PRO A 169 -10.82 -10.62 9.65
CA PRO A 169 -9.56 -10.52 8.92
C PRO A 169 -8.89 -11.86 8.64
N GLN A 170 -8.07 -11.89 7.60
CA GLN A 170 -7.16 -13.00 7.30
C GLN A 170 -5.70 -12.54 7.41
N PRO A 171 -4.75 -13.42 7.76
CA PRO A 171 -3.34 -13.08 7.72
C PRO A 171 -2.91 -12.72 6.29
N LEU A 172 -2.11 -11.67 6.10
CA LEU A 172 -1.60 -11.22 4.80
C LEU A 172 -0.87 -12.36 4.06
N GLN A 173 -0.20 -13.23 4.81
CA GLN A 173 0.51 -14.38 4.26
C GLN A 173 -0.43 -15.40 3.60
N SER A 174 -1.72 -15.44 3.94
CA SER A 174 -2.68 -16.34 3.29
C SER A 174 -2.90 -15.99 1.82
N PHE A 175 -2.62 -14.74 1.42
CA PHE A 175 -2.73 -14.28 0.03
C PHE A 175 -1.53 -14.68 -0.83
N PHE A 176 -0.41 -15.06 -0.22
CA PHE A 176 0.80 -15.46 -0.95
C PHE A 176 0.78 -16.95 -1.26
N GLY A 177 0.20 -17.31 -2.42
CA GLY A 177 0.17 -18.71 -2.88
C GLY A 177 1.55 -19.32 -3.17
N PHE A 178 2.59 -18.48 -3.20
CA PHE A 178 3.99 -18.86 -3.38
C PHE A 178 4.77 -18.98 -2.06
N CYS A 179 4.21 -18.57 -0.92
CA CYS A 179 4.80 -18.86 0.37
C CYS A 179 4.55 -20.34 0.70
N PRO A 180 5.56 -21.12 1.09
CA PRO A 180 5.32 -22.44 1.65
C PRO A 180 4.35 -22.29 2.82
N ARG A 181 3.20 -22.95 2.76
CA ARG A 181 2.34 -23.13 3.94
C ARG A 181 3.20 -23.84 4.99
N ASN A 182 3.71 -23.09 5.97
CA ASN A 182 4.47 -23.55 7.16
C ASN A 182 6.00 -23.50 7.12
N GLU A 183 6.63 -22.47 6.58
CA GLU A 183 7.88 -22.03 7.21
C GLU A 183 7.51 -21.04 8.32
N LYS A 184 7.27 -21.57 9.54
CA LYS A 184 7.41 -20.73 10.73
C LYS A 184 8.79 -20.10 10.62
N LEU A 185 8.88 -18.77 10.68
CA LEU A 185 10.14 -18.11 10.97
C LEU A 185 10.57 -18.62 12.35
N VAL A 186 11.36 -19.70 12.37
CA VAL A 186 12.04 -20.14 13.57
C VAL A 186 13.10 -19.07 13.78
N LEU A 187 12.76 -18.05 14.58
CA LEU A 187 13.78 -17.32 15.30
C LEU A 187 14.43 -18.38 16.21
N ASN A 188 15.55 -18.94 15.76
CA ASN A 188 16.37 -19.83 16.56
C ASN A 188 16.96 -19.00 17.72
N ALA A 189 16.15 -18.82 18.76
CA ALA A 189 16.56 -18.32 20.05
C ALA A 189 16.88 -19.52 20.95
N SER A 190 17.98 -20.23 20.66
CA SER A 190 18.67 -21.19 21.54
C SER A 190 19.73 -21.91 20.70
N TYR A 191 21.03 -21.81 20.93
CA TYR A 191 21.75 -22.16 22.15
C TYR A 191 23.08 -21.37 22.22
N PHE A 192 23.34 -20.72 23.36
CA PHE A 192 24.70 -20.36 23.76
C PHE A 192 25.29 -21.55 24.51
N PRO A 193 26.30 -22.27 23.99
CA PRO A 193 27.21 -22.99 24.85
C PRO A 193 28.20 -21.98 25.44
N SER A 194 28.40 -22.09 26.75
CA SER A 194 29.24 -21.22 27.54
C SER A 194 30.73 -21.34 27.18
N PHE A 195 31.42 -20.20 27.29
CA PHE A 195 32.88 -20.03 27.43
C PHE A 195 33.79 -20.45 26.24
N ALA A 196 34.28 -19.46 25.51
CA ALA A 196 35.71 -19.17 25.43
C ALA A 196 35.94 -17.76 24.82
N PHE A 197 36.85 -17.03 25.44
CA PHE A 197 37.25 -15.65 25.14
C PHE A 197 37.76 -15.48 23.70
N PHE A 198 37.44 -14.36 23.06
CA PHE A 198 38.39 -13.32 22.62
C PHE A 198 37.60 -12.13 22.00
N THR A 199 37.61 -10.98 22.70
CA THR A 199 37.83 -9.60 22.20
C THR A 199 37.46 -9.29 20.73
N ILE A 200 36.64 -8.30 20.36
CA ILE A 200 36.70 -6.88 20.73
C ILE A 200 35.35 -6.19 20.47
N LEU A 201 35.11 -5.23 21.35
CA LEU A 201 34.06 -4.22 21.42
C LEU A 201 34.22 -3.16 20.31
N ILE A 202 33.13 -2.78 19.62
CA ILE A 202 32.90 -1.34 19.35
C ILE A 202 31.44 -1.04 19.68
N LEU A 203 31.29 -0.29 20.77
CA LEU A 203 30.07 0.34 21.24
C LEU A 203 30.05 1.82 20.84
N ASN A 204 28.82 2.34 20.84
CA ASN A 204 28.40 3.74 20.96
C ASN A 204 28.23 4.51 19.64
N PHE A 205 27.29 5.44 19.49
CA PHE A 205 25.90 5.69 19.97
C PHE A 205 25.53 7.03 19.31
N TYR A 206 24.24 7.20 18.96
CA TYR A 206 23.48 8.44 18.75
C TYR A 206 24.05 9.62 17.93
N LEU A 207 23.28 10.03 16.92
CA LEU A 207 22.33 11.15 17.06
C LEU A 207 21.00 10.76 16.40
#